data_AF-A0A931ZPI4-F1
#
_entry.id   AF-A0A931ZPI4-F1
#
_cell.length_a   1.000
_cell.length_b   1.000
_cell.length_c   1.000
_cell.angle_alpha   90.00
_cell.angle_beta   90.00
_cell.angle_gamma   90.00
#
_symmetry.space_group_name_H-M   'P 1'
#
loop_
_entity.id
_entity.type
_entity.pdbx_description
1 polymer ?
#
loop_
_entity_poly.entity_id
_entity_poly.type
_entity_poly.pdbx_seq_one_letter_code
_entity_poly.pdbx_strand_id
1 'polypeptide(L)'
;MALVPKMVKSQRPGAVIGIFWHIPWPNPESFSICPWKREILEGMLGADLLGFHTQLHCNNFIETVGRELESMIDFERFTITKNGHISHIKPFPISISFPNGLEETKDEIDKDEKEKLLKSLGIKTKYIGLGIDRLDYT
;
A
#
# COMPACT_ATOMS: atom_id res chain seq x y z
N MET A 1 -7.34 -5.95 4.42
CA MET A 1 -8.75 -6.35 4.17
C MET A 1 -8.88 -7.02 2.81
N ALA A 2 -8.18 -8.12 2.57
CA ALA A 2 -8.07 -8.71 1.24
C ALA A 2 -9.38 -9.33 0.71
N LEU A 3 -10.24 -9.86 1.59
CA LEU A 3 -11.45 -10.60 1.19
C LEU A 3 -12.67 -9.72 0.92
N VAL A 4 -12.63 -8.47 1.41
CA VAL A 4 -13.77 -7.55 1.38
C VAL A 4 -14.27 -7.24 -0.03
N PRO A 5 -13.42 -7.00 -1.05
CA PRO A 5 -13.91 -6.66 -2.39
C PRO A 5 -14.86 -7.72 -2.96
N LYS A 6 -14.47 -9.00 -2.91
CA LYS A 6 -15.33 -10.11 -3.35
C LYS A 6 -16.62 -10.18 -2.55
N MET A 7 -16.56 -10.07 -1.22
CA MET A 7 -17.75 -10.11 -0.36
C MET A 7 -18.75 -8.99 -0.70
N VAL A 8 -18.26 -7.77 -0.95
CA VAL A 8 -19.12 -6.65 -1.35
C VAL A 8 -19.70 -6.88 -2.74
N LYS A 9 -18.92 -7.32 -3.74
CA LYS A 9 -19.43 -7.65 -5.08
C LYS A 9 -20.50 -8.75 -5.04
N SER A 10 -20.35 -9.76 -4.19
CA SER A 10 -21.37 -10.82 -4.03
C SER A 10 -22.72 -10.29 -3.58
N GLN A 11 -22.74 -9.23 -2.76
CA GLN A 11 -23.99 -8.60 -2.30
C GLN A 11 -24.45 -7.47 -3.23
N ARG A 12 -23.52 -6.81 -3.92
CA ARG A 12 -23.76 -5.66 -4.81
C ARG A 12 -22.89 -5.77 -6.07
N PRO A 13 -23.32 -6.56 -7.08
CA PRO A 13 -22.51 -6.81 -8.28
C PRO A 13 -22.12 -5.55 -9.07
N GLY A 14 -22.99 -4.53 -9.05
CA GLY A 14 -22.77 -3.25 -9.75
C GLY A 14 -21.93 -2.23 -8.98
N ALA A 15 -21.49 -2.52 -7.75
CA ALA A 15 -20.64 -1.59 -7.00
C ALA A 15 -19.27 -1.45 -7.65
N VAL A 16 -18.77 -0.24 -7.84
CA VAL A 16 -17.39 0.00 -8.26
C VAL A 16 -16.49 -0.03 -7.03
N ILE A 17 -15.49 -0.89 -7.01
CA ILE A 17 -14.64 -1.15 -5.85
C ILE A 17 -13.18 -0.91 -6.21
N GLY A 18 -12.55 0.02 -5.49
CA GLY A 18 -11.11 0.19 -5.46
C GLY A 18 -10.52 -0.29 -4.13
N ILE A 19 -9.37 -0.94 -4.18
CA ILE A 19 -8.56 -1.26 -2.99
C ILE A 19 -7.14 -0.78 -3.21
N PHE A 20 -6.52 -0.22 -2.17
CA PHE A 20 -5.11 0.14 -2.17
C PHE A 20 -4.36 -0.70 -1.11
N TRP A 21 -3.25 -1.32 -1.49
CA TRP A 21 -2.44 -2.17 -0.63
C TRP A 21 -1.19 -1.42 -0.14
N HIS A 22 -1.19 -1.08 1.15
CA HIS A 22 -0.21 -0.16 1.75
C HIS A 22 1.13 -0.79 2.12
N ILE A 23 1.20 -2.11 2.29
CA ILE A 23 2.46 -2.79 2.61
C ILE A 23 3.08 -3.36 1.32
N PRO A 24 4.40 -3.63 1.29
CA PRO A 24 5.01 -4.29 0.15
C PRO A 24 4.29 -5.61 -0.21
N TRP A 25 4.03 -5.80 -1.51
CA TRP A 25 3.54 -7.09 -1.98
C TRP A 25 4.73 -8.03 -2.20
N PRO A 26 4.75 -9.22 -1.57
CA PRO A 26 5.89 -10.13 -1.63
C PRO A 26 6.07 -10.70 -3.05
N ASN A 27 7.25 -11.25 -3.33
CA ASN A 27 7.45 -12.05 -4.55
C ASN A 27 6.55 -13.31 -4.53
N PRO A 28 6.24 -13.88 -5.71
CA PRO A 28 5.34 -15.03 -5.80
C PRO A 28 5.81 -16.25 -4.99
N GLU A 29 7.11 -16.50 -4.90
CA GLU A 29 7.68 -17.63 -4.15
C GLU A 29 7.37 -17.50 -2.65
N SER A 30 7.56 -16.31 -2.10
CA SER A 30 7.30 -16.03 -0.68
C SER A 30 5.80 -16.06 -0.38
N PHE A 31 4.96 -15.53 -1.29
CA PHE A 31 3.51 -15.60 -1.14
C PHE A 31 2.98 -17.04 -1.22
N SER A 32 3.63 -17.91 -2.00
CA SER A 32 3.20 -19.30 -2.23
C SER A 32 3.15 -20.16 -0.96
N ILE A 33 3.86 -19.75 0.09
CA ILE A 33 3.91 -20.39 1.42
C ILE A 33 2.60 -20.16 2.19
N CYS A 34 1.85 -19.09 1.88
CA CYS A 34 0.60 -18.78 2.57
C CYS A 34 -0.47 -19.85 2.27
N PRO A 35 -1.05 -20.50 3.29
CA PRO A 35 -2.03 -21.56 3.07
C PRO A 35 -3.35 -21.03 2.49
N TRP A 36 -3.70 -19.77 2.79
CA TRP A 36 -4.92 -19.10 2.30
C TRP A 36 -4.68 -18.23 1.05
N LYS A 37 -3.61 -18.51 0.31
CA LYS A 37 -3.18 -17.70 -0.84
C LYS A 37 -4.29 -17.55 -1.88
N ARG A 38 -5.04 -18.61 -2.17
CA ARG A 38 -6.10 -18.57 -3.20
C ARG A 38 -7.26 -17.68 -2.77
N GLU A 39 -7.73 -17.83 -1.54
CA GLU A 39 -8.82 -17.06 -0.96
C GLU A 39 -8.48 -15.58 -0.91
N ILE A 40 -7.25 -15.24 -0.52
CA ILE A 40 -6.75 -13.86 -0.49
C ILE A 40 -6.78 -13.26 -1.90
N LEU A 41 -6.18 -13.94 -2.88
CA LEU A 41 -6.10 -13.46 -4.25
C LEU A 41 -7.49 -13.33 -4.88
N GLU A 42 -8.36 -14.33 -4.71
CA GLU A 42 -9.75 -14.25 -5.19
C GLU A 42 -10.54 -13.13 -4.51
N GLY A 43 -10.31 -12.93 -3.21
CA GLY A 43 -10.87 -11.83 -2.45
C GLY A 43 -10.51 -10.47 -3.05
N MET A 44 -9.24 -10.29 -3.38
CA MET A 44 -8.68 -9.06 -3.92
C MET A 44 -9.14 -8.82 -5.36
N LEU A 45 -9.20 -9.86 -6.19
CA LEU A 45 -9.72 -9.79 -7.58
C LEU A 45 -11.23 -9.51 -7.66
N GLY A 46 -11.93 -9.35 -6.53
CA GLY A 46 -13.26 -8.76 -6.53
C GLY A 46 -13.25 -7.23 -6.73
N ALA A 47 -12.10 -6.56 -6.65
CA ALA A 47 -11.98 -5.13 -6.86
C ALA A 47 -11.81 -4.79 -8.35
N ASP A 48 -12.50 -3.77 -8.84
CA ASP A 48 -12.33 -3.26 -10.20
C ASP A 48 -10.97 -2.56 -10.38
N LEU A 49 -10.42 -2.00 -9.29
CA LEU A 49 -9.08 -1.38 -9.25
C LEU A 49 -8.31 -1.85 -8.01
N LEU A 50 -7.10 -2.36 -8.23
CA LEU A 50 -6.11 -2.67 -7.21
C LEU A 50 -4.90 -1.74 -7.36
N GLY A 51 -4.65 -0.95 -6.32
CA GLY A 51 -3.54 -0.02 -6.23
C GLY A 51 -2.41 -0.53 -5.33
N PHE A 52 -1.17 -0.30 -5.75
CA PHE A 52 0.04 -0.60 -4.97
C PHE A 52 0.99 0.59 -4.96
N HIS A 53 1.95 0.64 -4.04
CA HIS A 53 2.92 1.75 -4.01
C HIS A 53 3.85 1.83 -5.24
N THR A 54 4.28 0.68 -5.77
CA THR A 54 5.33 0.62 -6.79
C THR A 54 4.94 -0.31 -7.94
N GLN A 55 5.57 -0.12 -9.09
CA GLN A 55 5.41 -1.01 -10.23
C GLN A 55 5.88 -2.44 -9.92
N LEU A 56 6.93 -2.59 -9.10
CA LEU A 56 7.42 -3.89 -8.67
C LEU A 56 6.34 -4.69 -7.93
N HIS A 57 5.62 -4.07 -7.01
CA HIS A 57 4.53 -4.73 -6.28
C HIS A 57 3.37 -5.12 -7.21
N CYS A 58 3.08 -4.31 -8.22
CA CYS A 58 2.09 -4.64 -9.25
C CYS A 58 2.51 -5.90 -10.03
N ASN A 59 3.77 -5.95 -10.47
CA ASN A 59 4.31 -7.08 -11.22
C ASN A 59 4.27 -8.35 -10.36
N ASN A 60 4.76 -8.27 -9.11
CA ASN A 60 4.71 -9.39 -8.17
C ASN A 60 3.29 -9.90 -7.96
N PHE A 61 2.30 -9.01 -7.80
CA PHE A 61 0.90 -9.39 -7.65
C PHE A 61 0.37 -10.12 -8.89
N ILE A 62 0.62 -9.60 -10.09
CA ILE A 62 0.18 -10.21 -11.35
C ILE A 62 0.81 -11.60 -11.52
N GLU A 63 2.11 -11.72 -11.28
CA GLU A 63 2.81 -13.01 -11.34
C GLU A 63 2.28 -14.00 -10.31
N THR A 64 2.01 -13.53 -9.08
CA THR A 64 1.42 -14.35 -8.02
C THR A 64 0.06 -14.88 -8.45
N VAL A 65 -0.80 -14.03 -9.00
CA VAL A 65 -2.11 -14.45 -9.52
C VAL A 65 -1.96 -15.44 -10.66
N GLY A 66 -1.06 -15.19 -11.62
CA GLY A 66 -0.84 -16.07 -12.76
C GLY A 66 -0.33 -17.47 -12.40
N ARG A 67 0.39 -17.60 -11.27
CA ARG A 67 0.86 -18.90 -10.76
C ARG A 67 -0.20 -19.62 -9.95
N GLU A 68 -1.00 -18.90 -9.18
CA GLU A 68 -1.87 -19.49 -8.15
C GLU A 68 -3.33 -19.64 -8.60
N LEU A 69 -3.79 -18.87 -9.60
CA LEU A 69 -5.16 -18.85 -10.07
C LEU A 69 -5.26 -18.90 -11.60
N GLU A 70 -6.20 -19.71 -12.09
CA GLU A 70 -6.62 -19.63 -13.49
C GLU A 70 -7.28 -18.27 -13.75
N SER A 71 -6.63 -17.46 -14.58
CA SER A 71 -7.04 -16.11 -14.95
C SER A 71 -6.40 -15.70 -16.28
N MET A 72 -7.02 -14.76 -17.00
CA MET A 72 -6.42 -14.17 -18.20
C MET A 72 -5.71 -12.89 -17.81
N ILE A 73 -4.41 -12.82 -18.08
CA ILE A 73 -3.56 -11.69 -17.74
C ILE A 73 -3.19 -10.94 -19.01
N ASP A 74 -3.42 -9.63 -19.00
CA ASP A 74 -2.94 -8.70 -20.02
C ASP A 74 -1.85 -7.82 -19.38
N PHE A 75 -0.61 -8.10 -19.74
CA PHE A 75 0.56 -7.40 -19.22
C PHE A 75 0.74 -6.00 -19.80
N GLU A 76 0.18 -5.71 -20.98
CA GLU A 76 0.26 -4.37 -21.58
C GLU A 76 -0.69 -3.41 -20.86
N ARG A 77 -1.91 -3.87 -20.56
CA ARG A 77 -2.93 -3.07 -19.90
C ARG A 77 -2.84 -3.11 -18.38
N PHE A 78 -2.08 -4.06 -17.84
CA PHE A 78 -2.03 -4.42 -16.41
C PHE A 78 -3.43 -4.76 -15.90
N THR A 79 -4.07 -5.73 -16.55
CA THR A 79 -5.40 -6.21 -16.17
C THR A 79 -5.42 -7.71 -15.99
N ILE A 80 -6.23 -8.15 -15.02
CA ILE A 80 -6.49 -9.56 -14.75
C ILE A 80 -7.98 -9.79 -14.93
N THR A 81 -8.34 -10.73 -15.79
CA THR A 81 -9.73 -11.15 -16.00
C THR A 81 -9.98 -12.51 -15.36
N LYS A 82 -10.96 -12.59 -14.45
CA LYS A 82 -11.39 -13.84 -13.82
C LYS A 82 -12.91 -13.86 -13.71
N ASN A 83 -13.53 -14.97 -14.14
CA ASN A 83 -14.99 -15.14 -14.12
C ASN A 83 -15.77 -13.99 -14.79
N GLY A 84 -15.21 -13.44 -15.88
CA GLY A 84 -15.81 -12.31 -16.61
C GLY A 84 -15.64 -10.94 -15.94
N HIS A 85 -15.04 -10.87 -14.75
CA HIS A 85 -14.71 -9.62 -14.07
C HIS A 85 -13.27 -9.20 -14.38
N ILE A 86 -13.06 -7.91 -14.65
CA ILE A 86 -11.76 -7.33 -14.99
C ILE A 86 -11.30 -6.48 -13.81
N SER A 87 -10.11 -6.80 -13.30
CA SER A 87 -9.39 -6.05 -12.28
C SER A 87 -8.23 -5.28 -12.90
N HIS A 88 -8.19 -3.96 -12.71
CA HIS A 88 -7.06 -3.13 -13.12
C HIS A 88 -6.00 -3.05 -12.03
N ILE A 89 -4.73 -3.24 -12.38
CA ILE A 89 -3.60 -3.21 -11.44
C ILE A 89 -2.75 -1.98 -11.74
N LYS A 90 -2.58 -1.08 -10.78
CA LYS A 90 -1.86 0.19 -11.01
C LYS A 90 -0.98 0.62 -9.82
N PRO A 91 0.18 1.25 -10.09
CA PRO A 91 0.97 1.88 -9.05
C PRO A 91 0.42 3.28 -8.71
N PHE A 92 0.23 3.55 -7.42
CA PHE A 92 -0.06 4.87 -6.86
C PHE A 92 0.87 5.11 -5.65
N PRO A 93 1.98 5.85 -5.80
CA PRO A 93 2.82 6.21 -4.67
C PRO A 93 2.03 7.16 -3.75
N ILE A 94 1.88 6.80 -2.48
CA ILE A 94 1.20 7.65 -1.50
C ILE A 94 2.15 8.76 -1.07
N SER A 95 1.58 9.92 -0.79
CA SER A 95 2.29 11.05 -0.21
C SER A 95 1.48 11.61 0.95
N ILE A 96 2.07 12.55 1.67
CA ILE A 96 1.38 13.30 2.72
C ILE A 96 0.70 14.53 2.14
N SER A 97 -0.44 14.90 2.72
CA SER A 97 -1.05 16.20 2.46
C SER A 97 -0.36 17.24 3.32
N PHE A 98 0.02 18.36 2.71
CA PHE A 98 0.50 19.53 3.44
C PHE A 98 -0.69 20.47 3.67
N PRO A 99 -1.08 20.76 4.92
CA PRO A 99 -2.28 21.56 5.23
C PRO A 99 -2.32 22.92 4.54
N ASN A 100 -1.15 23.52 4.28
CA ASN A 100 -1.00 24.83 3.66
C ASN A 100 -0.42 24.76 2.23
N GLY A 101 -0.37 23.57 1.62
CA GLY A 101 0.35 23.34 0.35
C GLY A 101 1.87 23.21 0.54
N LEU A 102 2.64 23.26 -0.56
CA LEU A 102 4.10 23.21 -0.53
C LEU A 102 4.76 24.51 -0.04
N GLU A 103 3.96 25.56 0.21
CA GLU A 103 4.45 26.74 0.90
C GLU A 103 4.81 26.31 2.31
N GLU A 104 6.11 26.36 2.60
CA GLU A 104 6.69 26.02 3.90
C GLU A 104 5.78 26.52 5.01
N THR A 105 5.24 25.60 5.80
CA THR A 105 4.70 25.94 7.11
C THR A 105 5.84 26.57 7.89
N LYS A 106 5.96 27.89 7.78
CA LYS A 106 6.47 28.76 8.82
C LYS A 106 5.46 28.75 9.96
N ASP A 107 5.14 27.56 10.46
CA ASP A 107 4.78 27.48 11.86
C ASP A 107 6.03 28.03 12.54
N GLU A 108 5.88 29.16 13.22
CA GLU A 108 6.94 29.74 14.04
C GLU A 108 7.31 28.66 15.05
N ILE A 109 8.29 27.82 14.71
CA ILE A 109 8.85 26.86 15.65
C ILE A 109 9.39 27.73 16.76
N ASP A 110 8.72 27.69 17.90
CA ASP A 110 9.16 28.43 19.08
C ASP A 110 10.57 27.93 19.42
N LYS A 111 11.57 28.73 19.06
CA LYS A 111 12.97 28.42 19.32
C LYS A 111 13.21 28.22 20.82
N ASP A 112 12.38 28.88 21.63
CA ASP A 112 12.42 28.80 23.08
C ASP A 112 11.95 27.42 23.57
N GLU A 113 10.95 26.80 22.94
CA GLU A 113 10.54 25.42 23.26
C GLU A 113 11.63 24.40 22.92
N LYS A 114 12.26 24.53 21.75
CA LYS A 114 13.37 23.64 21.35
C LYS A 114 14.53 23.72 22.34
N GLU A 115 14.95 24.93 22.72
CA GLU A 115 16.04 25.11 23.68
C GLU A 115 15.68 24.60 25.08
N LYS A 116 14.44 24.82 25.54
CA LYS A 116 13.95 24.30 26.82
C LYS A 116 13.95 22.77 26.83
N LEU A 117 13.50 22.13 25.74
CA LEU A 117 13.49 20.67 25.62
C LEU A 117 14.91 20.08 25.66
N LEU A 118 15.85 20.65 24.92
CA LEU A 118 17.23 20.16 24.93
C LEU A 118 17.89 20.36 26.31
N LYS A 119 17.63 21.49 26.97
CA LYS A 119 18.09 21.76 28.34
C LYS A 119 17.49 20.77 29.34
N SER A 120 16.19 20.48 29.27
CA SER A 120 15.53 19.55 30.20
C SER A 120 16.02 18.11 30.03
N LEU A 121 16.40 17.73 28.82
CA LEU A 121 17.03 16.44 28.52
C LEU A 121 18.55 16.43 28.83
N GLY A 122 19.13 17.56 29.26
CA GLY A 122 20.57 17.67 29.56
C GLY A 122 21.47 17.57 28.33
N ILE A 123 20.94 17.77 27.13
CA ILE A 123 21.65 17.56 25.86
C ILE A 123 22.34 18.85 25.44
N LYS A 124 23.68 18.84 25.36
CA LYS A 124 24.50 19.92 24.77
C LYS A 124 25.35 19.37 23.65
N THR A 125 24.88 19.55 22.42
CA THR A 125 25.55 19.03 21.21
C THR A 125 25.46 20.03 20.06
N LYS A 126 26.42 19.96 19.13
CA LYS A 126 26.41 20.70 17.87
C LYS A 126 25.55 20.03 16.79
N TYR A 127 25.36 18.71 16.86
CA TYR A 127 24.64 17.91 15.87
C TYR A 127 23.69 16.92 16.55
N ILE A 128 22.51 16.72 15.95
CA ILE A 128 21.47 15.79 16.41
C ILE A 128 21.06 14.92 15.21
N GLY A 129 21.08 13.60 15.38
CA GLY A 129 20.41 12.67 14.48
C GLY A 129 19.04 12.31 15.07
N LEU A 130 17.99 12.39 14.27
CA LEU A 130 16.61 12.05 14.67
C LEU A 130 16.03 11.07 13.64
N GLY A 131 15.66 9.89 14.12
CA GLY A 131 14.83 8.93 13.39
C GLY A 131 13.48 8.82 14.10
N ILE A 132 12.39 8.81 13.33
CA ILE A 132 11.03 8.64 13.86
C ILE A 132 10.44 7.46 13.12
N ASP A 133 10.58 6.30 13.73
CA ASP A 133 10.17 5.04 13.16
C ASP A 133 9.36 4.24 14.19
N ARG A 134 8.49 3.38 13.71
CA ARG A 134 7.92 2.34 14.56
C ARG A 134 9.04 1.37 14.92
N LEU A 135 9.02 0.87 16.16
CA LEU A 135 9.93 -0.20 16.58
C LEU A 135 9.45 -1.53 15.98
N ASP A 136 9.76 -1.72 14.70
CA ASP A 136 9.36 -2.85 13.87
C ASP A 136 10.60 -3.42 13.16
N TYR A 137 10.58 -4.72 12.83
CA TYR A 137 11.73 -5.46 12.31
C TYR A 137 11.76 -5.57 10.78
N THR A 138 10.90 -4.80 10.10
CA THR A 138 10.62 -4.88 8.66
C THR A 138 11.85 -4.89 7.75
#